data_AF-A0A498QKJ7-F1
#
_entry.id   AF-A0A498QKJ7-F1
#
_cell.length_a   1.000
_cell.length_b   1.000
_cell.length_c   1.000
_cell.angle_alpha   90.00
_cell.angle_beta   90.00
_cell.angle_gamma   90.00
#
_symmetry.space_group_name_H-M   'P 1'
#
loop_
_entity.id
_entity.type
_entity.pdbx_description
1 polymer ?
#
loop_
_entity_poly.entity_id
_entity_poly.type
_entity_poly.pdbx_seq_one_letter_code
_entity_poly.pdbx_strand_id
1 'polypeptide(L)'
;MTFANVAARAGVGKPALYRRWYSPEDLLMDALRQIPLRPGIDDLGDAQAELAGYARDLMRLYVSPDGAALLRLTTEFHEQTEAFRQLMAQVSDGMITLAATVIDRAVGRGEPVPQLSAETIMEVLTGAMLSHTMIRLHAGQLPPDDEVNQYCWRLAGLVLGRTDAPTPRSLQPTDLRRPTPGEIPSADLLPRSSGRRDELIRIAQQVVAQQGFADLTLAHVAESAGMTAPALYTHFSGRTDLLEQVLETTAREYAEDMRITDDPDGSVEDRLRTRLSRWATMPTARLRIIHDAVLHIPESPRVKRAVERARGAWVNFVVDVLERGITRGEVRADVDVDAATDLLTSSLLGVEVATETGLLAETFLAYTDQLVDMFLAYVRPASPSSASVDGWAASEIPSS
;
A
#
# COMPACT_ATOMS: atom_id res chain seq x y z
N MET A 1 -22.92 -10.87 -11.67
CA MET A 1 -23.93 -10.00 -12.35
C MET A 1 -24.84 -10.85 -13.24
N THR A 2 -26.14 -10.55 -13.39
CA THR A 2 -27.05 -11.27 -14.32
C THR A 2 -27.85 -10.30 -15.20
N PHE A 3 -28.20 -10.71 -16.43
CA PHE A 3 -29.08 -9.91 -17.29
C PHE A 3 -30.46 -9.66 -16.69
N ALA A 4 -30.95 -10.52 -15.78
CA ALA A 4 -32.19 -10.26 -15.06
C ALA A 4 -32.09 -9.01 -14.17
N ASN A 5 -30.99 -8.90 -13.42
CA ASN A 5 -30.76 -7.76 -12.53
C ASN A 5 -30.54 -6.47 -13.32
N VAL A 6 -29.76 -6.54 -14.42
CA VAL A 6 -29.52 -5.38 -15.30
C VAL A 6 -30.80 -4.91 -15.98
N ALA A 7 -31.57 -5.83 -16.57
CA ALA A 7 -32.84 -5.52 -17.25
C ALA A 7 -33.83 -4.81 -16.31
N ALA A 8 -33.98 -5.35 -15.09
CA ALA A 8 -34.84 -4.76 -14.07
C ALA A 8 -34.39 -3.34 -13.68
N ARG A 9 -33.09 -3.12 -13.49
CA ARG A 9 -32.55 -1.81 -13.07
C ARG A 9 -32.56 -0.77 -14.20
N ALA A 10 -32.39 -1.19 -15.44
CA ALA A 10 -32.41 -0.34 -16.63
C ALA A 10 -33.83 -0.12 -17.21
N GLY A 11 -34.85 -0.79 -16.68
CA GLY A 11 -36.23 -0.69 -17.18
C GLY A 11 -36.42 -1.26 -18.59
N VAL A 12 -35.57 -2.19 -19.03
CA VAL A 12 -35.62 -2.82 -20.36
C VAL A 12 -35.92 -4.31 -20.26
N GLY A 13 -36.46 -4.91 -21.33
CA GLY A 13 -36.65 -6.37 -21.38
C GLY A 13 -35.32 -7.12 -21.60
N LYS A 14 -35.16 -8.31 -20.99
CA LYS A 14 -34.00 -9.21 -21.23
C LYS A 14 -33.69 -9.41 -22.73
N PRO A 15 -34.68 -9.57 -23.65
CA PRO A 15 -34.38 -9.72 -25.08
C PRO A 15 -33.72 -8.50 -25.75
N ALA A 16 -33.79 -7.31 -25.15
CA ALA A 16 -33.06 -6.15 -25.62
C ALA A 16 -31.55 -6.25 -25.28
N LEU A 17 -31.22 -6.81 -24.11
CA LEU A 17 -29.83 -7.04 -23.69
C LEU A 17 -29.19 -8.17 -24.51
N TYR A 18 -29.88 -9.32 -24.66
CA TYR A 18 -29.39 -10.45 -25.46
C TYR A 18 -29.17 -10.14 -26.95
N ARG A 19 -29.76 -9.05 -27.46
CA ARG A 19 -29.53 -8.59 -28.85
C ARG A 19 -28.20 -7.85 -29.02
N ARG A 20 -27.64 -7.29 -27.95
CA ARG A 20 -26.40 -6.51 -27.97
C ARG A 20 -25.22 -7.26 -27.37
N TRP A 21 -25.47 -8.10 -26.37
CA TRP A 21 -24.46 -8.85 -25.64
C TRP A 21 -24.84 -10.32 -25.58
N TYR A 22 -23.91 -11.21 -25.93
CA TYR A 22 -24.14 -12.65 -25.94
C TYR A 22 -24.14 -13.21 -24.51
N SER A 23 -23.35 -12.61 -23.63
CA SER A 23 -23.24 -12.96 -22.22
C SER A 23 -23.28 -11.72 -21.29
N PRO A 24 -23.61 -11.88 -20.00
CA PRO A 24 -23.43 -10.83 -19.00
C PRO A 24 -21.98 -10.35 -18.89
N GLU A 25 -21.00 -11.19 -19.23
CA GLU A 25 -19.58 -10.85 -19.26
C GLU A 25 -19.28 -9.86 -20.39
N ASP A 26 -19.83 -10.04 -21.59
CA ASP A 26 -19.63 -9.11 -22.70
C ASP A 26 -20.16 -7.72 -22.35
N LEU A 27 -21.33 -7.66 -21.70
CA LEU A 27 -21.89 -6.42 -21.18
C LEU A 27 -20.98 -5.78 -20.13
N LEU A 28 -20.40 -6.59 -19.25
CA LEU A 28 -19.46 -6.11 -18.24
C LEU A 28 -18.22 -5.49 -18.89
N MET A 29 -17.63 -6.19 -19.86
CA MET A 29 -16.45 -5.72 -20.58
C MET A 29 -16.73 -4.44 -21.37
N ASP A 30 -17.89 -4.31 -22.00
CA ASP A 30 -18.29 -3.08 -22.67
C ASP A 30 -18.53 -1.92 -21.69
N ALA A 31 -19.10 -2.19 -20.52
CA ALA A 31 -19.26 -1.18 -19.48
C ALA A 31 -17.90 -0.72 -18.93
N LEU A 32 -16.96 -1.65 -18.70
CA LEU A 32 -15.60 -1.35 -18.26
C LEU A 32 -14.84 -0.47 -19.26
N ARG A 33 -14.99 -0.73 -20.56
CA ARG A 33 -14.38 0.10 -21.62
C ARG A 33 -14.93 1.51 -21.71
N GLN A 34 -16.09 1.78 -21.11
CA GLN A 34 -16.69 3.12 -21.08
C GLN A 34 -16.20 3.95 -19.89
N ILE A 35 -15.47 3.35 -18.94
CA ILE A 35 -14.89 4.09 -17.81
C ILE A 35 -13.90 5.11 -18.37
N PRO A 36 -14.05 6.40 -18.05
CA PRO A 36 -13.23 7.46 -18.63
C PRO A 36 -11.83 7.48 -18.00
N LEU A 37 -10.99 6.52 -18.39
CA LEU A 37 -9.57 6.53 -18.08
C LEU A 37 -8.94 7.73 -18.79
N ARG A 38 -8.15 8.50 -18.06
CA ARG A 38 -7.58 9.75 -18.56
C ARG A 38 -6.62 9.43 -19.73
N PRO A 39 -6.78 10.05 -20.91
CA PRO A 39 -6.03 9.66 -22.10
C PRO A 39 -4.58 10.19 -22.15
N GLY A 40 -4.17 11.01 -21.17
CA GLY A 40 -2.91 11.75 -21.23
C GLY A 40 -2.51 12.41 -19.92
N ILE A 41 -1.23 12.80 -19.83
CA ILE A 41 -0.68 13.69 -18.81
C ILE A 41 -0.34 15.03 -19.47
N ASP A 42 -0.94 16.10 -18.94
CA ASP A 42 -0.71 17.47 -19.39
C ASP A 42 0.78 17.84 -19.22
N ASP A 43 1.40 18.48 -20.21
CA ASP A 43 2.77 18.99 -20.08
C ASP A 43 2.77 20.27 -19.23
N LEU A 44 3.19 20.13 -17.97
CA LEU A 44 3.26 21.23 -17.02
C LEU A 44 4.66 21.85 -16.92
N GLY A 45 5.63 21.34 -17.69
CA GLY A 45 7.03 21.79 -17.66
C GLY A 45 7.82 21.37 -16.42
N ASP A 46 7.28 20.47 -15.59
CA ASP A 46 7.94 19.88 -14.42
C ASP A 46 7.42 18.46 -14.19
N ALA A 47 8.32 17.48 -14.17
CA ALA A 47 7.94 16.06 -14.09
C ALA A 47 7.16 15.72 -12.80
N GLN A 48 7.52 16.37 -11.68
CA GLN A 48 6.84 16.14 -10.41
C GLN A 48 5.42 16.69 -10.43
N ALA A 49 5.21 17.89 -10.98
CA ALA A 49 3.88 18.46 -11.19
C ALA A 49 3.02 17.59 -12.12
N GLU A 50 3.60 17.11 -13.22
CA GLU A 50 2.94 16.23 -14.19
C GLU A 50 2.44 14.93 -13.52
N LEU A 51 3.32 14.20 -12.82
CA LEU A 51 2.95 12.96 -12.11
C LEU A 51 2.00 13.22 -10.92
N ALA A 52 2.18 14.31 -10.17
CA ALA A 52 1.29 14.67 -9.06
C ALA A 52 -0.12 15.02 -9.56
N GLY A 53 -0.22 15.70 -10.72
CA GLY A 53 -1.49 15.98 -11.38
C GLY A 53 -2.21 14.70 -11.81
N TYR A 54 -1.48 13.78 -12.43
CA TYR A 54 -2.00 12.46 -12.78
C TYR A 54 -2.48 11.68 -11.55
N ALA A 55 -1.66 11.65 -10.50
CA ALA A 55 -1.96 10.95 -9.25
C ALA A 55 -3.28 11.42 -8.62
N ARG A 56 -3.46 12.75 -8.53
CA ARG A 56 -4.69 13.36 -8.01
C ARG A 56 -5.93 12.91 -8.76
N ASP A 57 -5.86 12.91 -10.09
CA ASP A 57 -7.01 12.56 -10.93
C ASP A 57 -7.33 11.07 -10.84
N LEU A 58 -6.31 10.21 -10.65
CA LEU A 58 -6.53 8.79 -10.41
C LEU A 58 -7.16 8.52 -9.04
N MET A 59 -6.74 9.22 -7.98
CA MET A 59 -7.39 9.12 -6.67
C MET A 59 -8.87 9.54 -6.73
N ARG A 60 -9.20 10.59 -7.48
CA ARG A 60 -10.58 11.01 -7.72
C ARG A 60 -11.38 9.97 -8.49
N LEU A 61 -10.75 9.28 -9.44
CA LEU A 61 -11.37 8.16 -10.14
C LEU A 61 -11.69 7.02 -9.18
N TYR A 62 -10.77 6.61 -8.29
CA TYR A 62 -10.99 5.49 -7.35
C TYR A 62 -12.22 5.67 -6.45
N VAL A 63 -12.53 6.91 -6.06
CA VAL A 63 -13.71 7.21 -5.22
C VAL A 63 -14.98 7.51 -6.03
N SER A 64 -14.88 7.59 -7.36
CA SER A 64 -16.05 7.72 -8.22
C SER A 64 -16.84 6.42 -8.29
N PRO A 65 -18.14 6.45 -8.63
CA PRO A 65 -18.94 5.24 -8.83
C PRO A 65 -18.31 4.25 -9.82
N ASP A 66 -17.69 4.76 -10.88
CA ASP A 66 -17.07 3.96 -11.94
C ASP A 66 -15.75 3.31 -11.48
N GLY A 67 -14.90 4.07 -10.79
CA GLY A 67 -13.64 3.53 -10.23
C GLY A 67 -13.86 2.55 -9.09
N ALA A 68 -14.86 2.80 -8.22
CA ALA A 68 -15.25 1.84 -7.19
C ALA A 68 -15.77 0.53 -7.80
N ALA A 69 -16.50 0.60 -8.92
CA ALA A 69 -16.90 -0.58 -9.66
C ALA A 69 -15.68 -1.31 -10.27
N LEU A 70 -14.73 -0.58 -10.86
CA LEU A 70 -13.50 -1.15 -11.43
C LEU A 70 -12.68 -1.91 -10.36
N LEU A 71 -12.42 -1.30 -9.21
CA LEU A 71 -11.66 -1.90 -8.10
C LEU A 71 -12.37 -3.13 -7.50
N ARG A 72 -13.70 -3.12 -7.49
CA ARG A 72 -14.47 -4.28 -7.06
C ARG A 72 -14.38 -5.43 -8.07
N LEU A 73 -14.31 -5.11 -9.36
CA LEU A 73 -14.21 -6.11 -10.41
C LEU A 73 -12.81 -6.71 -10.49
N THR A 74 -11.75 -5.95 -10.23
CA THR A 74 -10.40 -6.52 -10.10
C THR A 74 -10.36 -7.57 -8.99
N THR A 75 -10.94 -7.28 -7.83
CA THR A 75 -10.98 -8.27 -6.73
C THR A 75 -11.91 -9.45 -7.01
N GLU A 76 -13.12 -9.24 -7.57
CA GLU A 76 -14.11 -10.32 -7.79
C GLU A 76 -13.84 -11.19 -9.05
N PHE A 77 -13.16 -10.68 -10.09
CA PHE A 77 -13.08 -11.32 -11.41
C PHE A 77 -11.67 -11.49 -12.00
N HIS A 78 -10.58 -11.11 -11.31
CA HIS A 78 -9.22 -11.13 -11.89
C HIS A 78 -8.78 -12.48 -12.50
N GLU A 79 -9.16 -13.62 -11.92
CA GLU A 79 -8.72 -14.94 -12.40
C GLU A 79 -9.65 -15.60 -13.41
N GLN A 80 -10.86 -15.07 -13.62
CA GLN A 80 -11.94 -15.86 -14.21
C GLN A 80 -12.03 -15.74 -15.74
N THR A 81 -11.42 -14.72 -16.36
CA THR A 81 -11.58 -14.47 -17.81
C THR A 81 -10.32 -13.89 -18.46
N GLU A 82 -9.97 -14.42 -19.63
CA GLU A 82 -8.86 -13.90 -20.44
C GLU A 82 -9.10 -12.45 -20.89
N ALA A 83 -10.35 -12.09 -21.18
CA ALA A 83 -10.73 -10.76 -21.62
C ALA A 83 -10.47 -9.69 -20.55
N PHE A 84 -10.72 -10.01 -19.28
CA PHE A 84 -10.44 -9.09 -18.17
C PHE A 84 -8.93 -8.90 -17.97
N ARG A 85 -8.14 -9.98 -18.01
CA ARG A 85 -6.67 -9.89 -17.94
C ARG A 85 -6.09 -9.02 -19.04
N GLN A 86 -6.57 -9.18 -20.27
CA GLN A 86 -6.14 -8.34 -21.40
C GLN A 86 -6.52 -6.87 -21.22
N LEU A 87 -7.72 -6.58 -20.71
CA LEU A 87 -8.13 -5.21 -20.41
C LEU A 87 -7.22 -4.59 -19.35
N MET A 88 -6.94 -5.30 -18.25
CA MET A 88 -6.07 -4.78 -17.19
C MET A 88 -4.63 -4.57 -17.66
N ALA A 89 -4.11 -5.47 -18.49
CA ALA A 89 -2.81 -5.29 -19.14
C ALA A 89 -2.78 -4.03 -20.03
N GLN A 90 -3.81 -3.81 -20.86
CA GLN A 90 -3.92 -2.59 -21.67
C GLN A 90 -3.98 -1.31 -20.85
N VAL A 91 -4.70 -1.34 -19.71
CA VAL A 91 -4.75 -0.21 -18.79
C VAL A 91 -3.37 0.04 -18.18
N SER A 92 -2.68 -1.02 -17.73
CA SER A 92 -1.32 -0.93 -17.20
C SER A 92 -0.34 -0.35 -18.22
N ASP A 93 -0.29 -0.91 -19.44
CA ASP A 93 0.57 -0.45 -20.54
C ASP A 93 0.33 1.03 -20.86
N GLY A 94 -0.94 1.46 -20.85
CA GLY A 94 -1.31 2.85 -21.03
C GLY A 94 -0.71 3.75 -19.95
N MET A 95 -0.86 3.36 -18.67
CA MET A 95 -0.30 4.10 -17.54
C MET A 95 1.24 4.16 -17.60
N ILE A 96 1.91 3.06 -17.93
CA ILE A 96 3.37 2.98 -18.09
C ILE A 96 3.84 3.91 -19.21
N THR A 97 3.12 3.95 -20.33
CA THR A 97 3.41 4.86 -21.46
C THR A 97 3.30 6.33 -21.04
N LEU A 98 2.35 6.66 -20.17
CA LEU A 98 2.20 8.02 -19.64
C LEU A 98 3.41 8.42 -18.78
N ALA A 99 3.86 7.56 -17.85
CA ALA A 99 5.08 7.85 -17.10
C ALA A 99 6.32 7.96 -18.00
N ALA A 100 6.48 7.07 -18.97
CA ALA A 100 7.58 7.12 -19.93
C ALA A 100 7.59 8.47 -20.67
N THR A 101 6.43 8.98 -21.07
CA THR A 101 6.29 10.30 -21.70
C THR A 101 6.76 11.42 -20.78
N VAL A 102 6.37 11.40 -19.50
CA VAL A 102 6.80 12.41 -18.52
C VAL A 102 8.31 12.35 -18.29
N ILE A 103 8.86 11.14 -18.20
CA ILE A 103 10.30 10.90 -18.03
C ILE A 103 11.08 11.41 -19.24
N ASP A 104 10.65 11.10 -20.47
CA ASP A 104 11.29 11.57 -21.70
C ASP A 104 11.30 13.10 -21.78
N ARG A 105 10.19 13.75 -21.40
CA ARG A 105 10.13 15.21 -21.31
C ARG A 105 11.10 15.76 -20.26
N ALA A 106 11.15 15.14 -19.08
CA ALA A 106 12.06 15.52 -18.01
C ALA A 106 13.53 15.45 -18.46
N VAL A 107 13.93 14.35 -19.12
CA VAL A 107 15.26 14.19 -19.73
C VAL A 107 15.52 15.29 -20.75
N GLY A 108 14.54 15.57 -21.64
CA GLY A 108 14.64 16.64 -22.63
C GLY A 108 14.82 18.04 -22.02
N ARG A 109 14.29 18.28 -20.82
CA ARG A 109 14.43 19.53 -20.06
C ARG A 109 15.69 19.57 -19.17
N GLY A 110 16.45 18.48 -19.09
CA GLY A 110 17.62 18.35 -18.21
C GLY A 110 17.25 18.24 -16.73
N GLU A 111 16.01 17.85 -16.43
CA GLU A 111 15.58 17.55 -15.07
C GLU A 111 16.24 16.25 -14.57
N PRO A 112 16.57 16.15 -13.27
CA PRO A 112 17.03 14.89 -12.71
C PRO A 112 15.91 13.84 -12.77
N VAL A 113 16.27 12.67 -13.30
CA VAL A 113 15.39 11.51 -13.45
C VAL A 113 16.00 10.33 -12.68
N PRO A 114 15.20 9.55 -11.95
CA PRO A 114 15.68 8.39 -11.21
C PRO A 114 16.17 7.28 -12.14
N GLN A 115 17.04 6.40 -11.64
CA GLN A 115 17.42 5.16 -12.34
C GLN A 115 16.35 4.07 -12.16
N LEU A 116 15.08 4.41 -12.39
CA LEU A 116 13.93 3.52 -12.29
C LEU A 116 13.25 3.42 -13.65
N SER A 117 12.65 2.27 -13.96
CA SER A 117 11.83 2.14 -15.16
C SER A 117 10.52 2.93 -15.00
N ALA A 118 9.94 3.37 -16.12
CA ALA A 118 8.61 3.97 -16.12
C ALA A 118 7.54 3.03 -15.53
N GLU A 119 7.74 1.72 -15.71
CA GLU A 119 6.94 0.66 -15.12
C GLU A 119 6.98 0.75 -13.59
N THR A 120 8.15 0.60 -12.97
CA THR A 120 8.29 0.67 -11.50
C THR A 120 7.72 1.97 -10.93
N ILE A 121 7.96 3.11 -11.59
CA ILE A 121 7.41 4.40 -11.18
C ILE A 121 5.88 4.35 -11.12
N MET A 122 5.24 3.81 -12.15
CA MET A 122 3.79 3.71 -12.21
C MET A 122 3.22 2.68 -11.24
N GLU A 123 3.88 1.55 -11.06
CA GLU A 123 3.44 0.51 -10.14
C GLU A 123 3.43 1.02 -8.69
N VAL A 124 4.51 1.68 -8.27
CA VAL A 124 4.59 2.31 -6.95
C VAL A 124 3.54 3.41 -6.81
N LEU A 125 3.44 4.32 -7.79
CA LEU A 125 2.53 5.46 -7.74
C LEU A 125 1.07 4.99 -7.65
N THR A 126 0.64 4.07 -8.52
CA THR A 126 -0.73 3.56 -8.56
C THR A 126 -1.10 2.73 -7.32
N GLY A 127 -0.18 1.87 -6.86
CA GLY A 127 -0.35 1.10 -5.63
C GLY A 127 -0.46 2.00 -4.41
N ALA A 128 0.46 2.96 -4.25
CA ALA A 128 0.47 3.87 -3.10
C ALA A 128 -0.83 4.66 -2.99
N MET A 129 -1.32 5.20 -4.10
CA MET A 129 -2.59 5.93 -4.14
C MET A 129 -3.79 5.05 -3.81
N LEU A 130 -3.82 3.82 -4.33
CA LEU A 130 -4.90 2.89 -4.06
C LEU A 130 -4.95 2.57 -2.56
N SER A 131 -3.81 2.20 -1.98
CA SER A 131 -3.67 1.92 -0.55
C SER A 131 -4.04 3.13 0.32
N HIS A 132 -3.48 4.31 0.02
CA HIS A 132 -3.76 5.53 0.74
C HIS A 132 -5.26 5.88 0.70
N THR A 133 -5.88 5.74 -0.48
CA THR A 133 -7.33 5.94 -0.65
C THR A 133 -8.12 4.97 0.22
N MET A 134 -7.81 3.67 0.17
CA MET A 134 -8.51 2.65 0.98
C MET A 134 -8.39 2.89 2.49
N ILE A 135 -7.23 3.34 2.96
CA ILE A 135 -6.97 3.57 4.39
C ILE A 135 -7.59 4.89 4.88
N ARG A 136 -7.57 5.93 4.05
CA ARG A 136 -7.97 7.30 4.42
C ARG A 136 -9.41 7.65 4.05
N LEU A 137 -10.11 6.77 3.33
CA LEU A 137 -11.53 6.91 3.03
C LEU A 137 -12.35 6.97 4.33
N HIS A 138 -12.91 8.14 4.63
CA HIS A 138 -13.87 8.29 5.72
C HIS A 138 -15.26 8.56 5.14
N ALA A 139 -16.24 7.70 5.46
CA ALA A 139 -17.60 7.80 4.93
C ALA A 139 -17.71 7.92 3.40
N GLY A 140 -16.76 7.31 2.66
CA GLY A 140 -16.75 7.35 1.20
C GLY A 140 -16.18 8.63 0.58
N GLN A 141 -15.56 9.51 1.40
CA GLN A 141 -14.97 10.76 0.94
C GLN A 141 -13.44 10.72 1.08
N LEU A 142 -12.77 11.35 0.13
CA LEU A 142 -11.34 11.64 0.23
C LEU A 142 -11.10 12.69 1.34
N PRO A 143 -9.86 12.76 1.85
CA PRO A 143 -9.44 13.90 2.66
C PRO A 143 -9.57 15.24 1.91
N PRO A 144 -9.46 16.38 2.61
CA PRO A 144 -9.45 17.70 1.99
C PRO A 144 -8.49 17.79 0.79
N ASP A 145 -8.88 18.54 -0.25
CA ASP A 145 -8.15 18.62 -1.52
C ASP A 145 -6.69 19.06 -1.33
N ASP A 146 -6.40 19.93 -0.37
CA ASP A 146 -5.04 20.37 -0.02
C ASP A 146 -4.17 19.23 0.50
N GLU A 147 -4.75 18.35 1.33
CA GLU A 147 -4.05 17.19 1.87
C GLU A 147 -3.78 16.15 0.77
N VAL A 148 -4.76 15.91 -0.10
CA VAL A 148 -4.60 15.05 -1.28
C VAL A 148 -3.53 15.60 -2.21
N ASN A 149 -3.55 16.91 -2.49
CA ASN A 149 -2.56 17.57 -3.34
C ASN A 149 -1.15 17.44 -2.77
N GLN A 150 -0.99 17.62 -1.46
CA GLN A 150 0.29 17.49 -0.79
C GLN A 150 0.78 16.04 -0.83
N TYR A 151 -0.09 15.06 -0.60
CA TYR A 151 0.25 13.65 -0.71
C TYR A 151 0.70 13.29 -2.14
N CYS A 152 -0.07 13.67 -3.16
CA CYS A 152 0.28 13.40 -4.57
C CYS A 152 1.61 14.07 -4.95
N TRP A 153 1.87 15.29 -4.48
CA TRP A 153 3.13 16.00 -4.72
C TRP A 153 4.34 15.26 -4.13
N ARG A 154 4.20 14.80 -2.88
CA ARG A 154 5.25 14.06 -2.18
C ARG A 154 5.47 12.67 -2.78
N LEU A 155 4.40 11.97 -3.16
CA LEU A 155 4.47 10.67 -3.82
C LEU A 155 5.18 10.79 -5.19
N ALA A 156 4.86 11.83 -5.97
CA ALA A 156 5.57 12.12 -7.21
C ALA A 156 7.07 12.45 -6.95
N GLY A 157 7.36 13.19 -5.88
CA GLY A 157 8.74 13.46 -5.45
C GLY A 157 9.50 12.19 -5.07
N LEU A 158 8.87 11.30 -4.29
CA LEU A 158 9.39 9.99 -3.90
C LEU A 158 9.78 9.17 -5.13
N VAL A 159 8.86 8.95 -6.07
CA VAL A 159 9.13 8.13 -7.26
C VAL A 159 10.15 8.74 -8.22
N LEU A 160 10.34 10.06 -8.18
CA LEU A 160 11.39 10.76 -8.92
C LEU A 160 12.72 10.87 -8.17
N GLY A 161 12.80 10.37 -6.93
CA GLY A 161 13.99 10.53 -6.07
C GLY A 161 14.30 12.00 -5.72
N ARG A 162 13.29 12.88 -5.77
CA ARG A 162 13.42 14.30 -5.44
C ARG A 162 13.18 14.51 -3.96
N THR A 163 14.07 15.27 -3.32
CA THR A 163 13.87 15.74 -1.96
C THR A 163 12.67 16.68 -1.90
N ASP A 164 11.92 16.63 -0.79
CA ASP A 164 10.72 17.42 -0.56
C ASP A 164 10.98 18.92 -0.76
N ALA A 165 10.71 19.44 -1.95
CA ALA A 165 10.54 20.87 -2.16
C ALA A 165 9.15 21.22 -1.61
N PRO A 166 9.04 22.14 -0.63
CA PRO A 166 7.74 22.52 -0.11
C PRO A 166 6.87 23.03 -1.25
N THR A 167 5.62 22.58 -1.29
CA THR A 167 4.57 23.16 -2.13
C THR A 167 4.56 24.68 -1.87
N PRO A 168 4.47 25.56 -2.90
CA PRO A 168 4.45 27.01 -2.70
C PRO A 168 3.44 27.40 -1.60
N ARG A 169 3.94 28.07 -0.55
CA ARG A 169 3.19 28.36 0.67
C ARG A 169 1.99 29.25 0.41
N SER A 170 0.81 28.67 0.43
CA SER A 170 -0.38 29.27 1.03
C SER A 170 -1.25 28.16 1.59
N LEU A 171 -1.61 28.27 2.87
CA LEU A 171 -2.51 27.43 3.67
C LEU A 171 -1.83 26.41 4.61
N GLN A 172 -1.61 26.86 5.84
CA GLN A 172 -1.70 26.07 7.07
C GLN A 172 -2.51 26.93 8.09
N PRO A 173 -3.06 26.38 9.20
CA PRO A 173 -3.08 24.98 9.69
C PRO A 173 -4.50 24.48 10.08
N THR A 174 -4.70 23.19 10.43
CA THR A 174 -4.87 22.64 11.82
C THR A 174 -5.49 21.21 11.86
N ASP A 175 -4.97 20.38 12.78
CA ASP A 175 -5.56 19.22 13.50
C ASP A 175 -5.67 17.82 12.84
N LEU A 176 -4.53 17.16 12.65
CA LEU A 176 -4.44 15.73 12.99
C LEU A 176 -4.26 15.62 14.51
N ARG A 177 -5.31 15.20 15.22
CA ARG A 177 -5.23 14.85 16.64
C ARG A 177 -4.10 13.84 16.86
N ARG A 178 -3.05 14.27 17.58
CA ARG A 178 -2.19 13.35 18.31
C ARG A 178 -3.08 12.46 19.18
N PRO A 179 -2.92 11.12 19.20
CA PRO A 179 -3.29 10.38 20.38
C PRO A 179 -2.47 10.95 21.54
N THR A 180 -3.14 11.56 22.50
CA THR A 180 -2.54 11.86 23.80
C THR A 180 -1.90 10.58 24.36
N PRO A 181 -0.70 10.63 24.95
CA PRO A 181 -0.13 9.49 25.66
C PRO A 181 -1.00 9.21 26.90
N GLY A 182 -2.06 8.45 26.70
CA GLY A 182 -2.85 7.82 27.74
C GLY A 182 -2.23 6.45 27.98
N GLU A 183 -1.61 6.31 29.15
CA GLU A 183 -1.16 5.08 29.80
C GLU A 183 -1.31 3.82 28.93
N ILE A 184 -0.23 3.48 28.21
CA ILE A 184 0.00 2.09 27.81
C ILE A 184 0.04 1.32 29.13
N PRO A 185 -0.84 0.34 29.38
CA PRO A 185 -0.65 -0.54 30.52
C PRO A 185 0.70 -1.21 30.32
N SER A 186 1.63 -0.94 31.23
CA SER A 186 2.93 -1.60 31.32
C SER A 186 2.74 -3.08 31.04
N ALA A 187 3.54 -3.60 30.11
CA ALA A 187 3.52 -5.00 29.71
C ALA A 187 3.80 -5.88 30.94
N ASP A 188 2.74 -6.28 31.63
CA ASP A 188 2.80 -7.34 32.62
C ASP A 188 3.17 -8.62 31.90
N LEU A 189 4.32 -9.16 32.30
CA LEU A 189 4.86 -10.46 31.95
C LEU A 189 3.84 -11.55 32.31
N LEU A 190 2.91 -11.87 31.40
CA LEU A 190 2.08 -13.06 31.52
C LEU A 190 2.85 -14.29 31.03
N PRO A 191 2.67 -15.46 31.66
CA PRO A 191 3.48 -16.65 31.42
C PRO A 191 3.29 -17.17 29.98
N ARG A 192 4.38 -17.63 29.36
CA ARG A 192 4.32 -18.44 28.14
C ARG A 192 3.54 -19.73 28.45
N SER A 193 2.27 -19.80 28.05
CA SER A 193 1.48 -21.03 28.16
C SER A 193 1.67 -21.87 26.90
N SER A 194 2.61 -22.81 26.88
CA SER A 194 2.63 -23.85 25.85
C SER A 194 1.46 -24.83 26.07
N GLY A 195 0.26 -24.41 25.68
CA GLY A 195 -0.99 -25.17 25.80
C GLY A 195 -1.59 -25.56 24.45
N ARG A 196 -2.45 -26.59 24.44
CA ARG A 196 -3.17 -27.08 23.25
C ARG A 196 -3.91 -25.98 22.48
N ARG A 197 -4.40 -24.95 23.17
CA ARG A 197 -5.09 -23.80 22.56
C ARG A 197 -4.18 -23.00 21.62
N ASP A 198 -2.92 -22.76 21.99
CA ASP A 198 -1.97 -22.00 21.17
C ASP A 198 -1.53 -22.79 19.93
N GLU A 199 -1.43 -24.11 20.06
CA GLU A 199 -1.20 -25.01 18.93
C GLU A 199 -2.36 -24.93 17.92
N LEU A 200 -3.60 -24.93 18.40
CA LEU A 200 -4.79 -24.79 17.55
C LEU A 200 -4.87 -23.43 16.86
N ILE A 201 -4.47 -22.34 17.55
CA ILE A 201 -4.37 -21.01 16.94
C ILE A 201 -3.32 -21.01 15.83
N ARG A 202 -2.17 -21.68 16.03
CA ARG A 202 -1.11 -21.77 15.01
C ARG A 202 -1.56 -22.55 13.77
N ILE A 203 -2.28 -23.65 13.97
CA ILE A 203 -2.89 -24.42 12.87
C ILE A 203 -3.92 -23.55 12.14
N ALA A 204 -4.77 -22.83 12.87
CA ALA A 204 -5.73 -21.90 12.26
C ALA A 204 -5.03 -20.78 11.48
N GLN A 205 -3.92 -20.21 11.98
CA GLN A 205 -3.10 -19.26 11.23
C GLN A 205 -2.57 -19.87 9.93
N GLN A 206 -2.12 -21.13 9.93
CA GLN A 206 -1.65 -21.82 8.73
C GLN A 206 -2.76 -22.09 7.71
N VAL A 207 -3.96 -22.45 8.18
CA VAL A 207 -5.14 -22.61 7.32
C VAL A 207 -5.45 -21.28 6.61
N VAL A 208 -5.56 -20.19 7.37
CA VAL A 208 -5.83 -18.87 6.77
C VAL A 208 -4.69 -18.47 5.84
N ALA A 209 -3.44 -18.75 6.23
CA ALA A 209 -2.22 -18.52 5.44
C ALA A 209 -2.21 -19.22 4.07
N GLN A 210 -2.97 -20.30 3.89
CA GLN A 210 -2.96 -21.09 2.66
C GLN A 210 -4.26 -20.95 1.86
N GLN A 211 -5.40 -20.82 2.55
CA GLN A 211 -6.73 -20.94 1.95
C GLN A 211 -7.61 -19.69 2.19
N GLY A 212 -7.12 -18.71 2.95
CA GLY A 212 -7.85 -17.46 3.21
C GLY A 212 -8.93 -17.60 4.29
N PHE A 213 -9.71 -16.52 4.50
CA PHE A 213 -10.66 -16.41 5.61
C PHE A 213 -11.92 -17.22 5.41
N ALA A 214 -12.39 -17.31 4.16
CA ALA A 214 -13.61 -18.00 3.81
C ALA A 214 -13.59 -19.46 4.29
N ASP A 215 -12.45 -20.13 4.13
CA ASP A 215 -12.26 -21.53 4.45
C ASP A 215 -11.90 -21.82 5.92
N LEU A 216 -11.69 -20.76 6.73
CA LEU A 216 -11.49 -20.95 8.17
C LEU A 216 -12.78 -21.38 8.86
N THR A 217 -12.90 -22.69 9.10
CA THR A 217 -13.99 -23.29 9.87
C THR A 217 -13.46 -24.09 11.06
N LEU A 218 -14.26 -24.20 12.13
CA LEU A 218 -13.89 -25.07 13.26
C LEU A 218 -13.74 -26.53 12.83
N ALA A 219 -14.54 -27.00 11.87
CA ALA A 219 -14.42 -28.36 11.37
C ALA A 219 -13.06 -28.59 10.68
N HIS A 220 -12.66 -27.66 9.81
CA HIS A 220 -11.39 -27.75 9.10
C HIS A 220 -10.20 -27.65 10.06
N VAL A 221 -10.21 -26.71 11.01
CA VAL A 221 -9.12 -26.60 12.00
C VAL A 221 -9.06 -27.83 12.91
N ALA A 222 -10.21 -28.44 13.25
CA ALA A 222 -10.23 -29.68 13.99
C ALA A 222 -9.60 -30.82 13.20
N GLU A 223 -9.96 -30.97 11.91
CA GLU A 223 -9.37 -31.94 11.00
C GLU A 223 -7.85 -31.75 10.87
N SER A 224 -7.39 -30.53 10.60
CA SER A 224 -5.96 -30.21 10.51
C SER A 224 -5.21 -30.47 11.82
N ALA A 225 -5.88 -30.37 12.98
CA ALA A 225 -5.32 -30.66 14.28
C ALA A 225 -5.45 -32.13 14.73
N GLY A 226 -6.00 -33.01 13.89
CA GLY A 226 -6.29 -34.40 14.24
C GLY A 226 -7.32 -34.55 15.36
N MET A 227 -8.25 -33.59 15.48
CA MET A 227 -9.29 -33.52 16.51
C MET A 227 -10.68 -33.71 15.92
N THR A 228 -11.63 -34.08 16.78
CA THR A 228 -13.05 -34.03 16.42
C THR A 228 -13.56 -32.59 16.51
N ALA A 229 -14.52 -32.22 15.65
CA ALA A 229 -15.14 -30.90 15.70
C ALA A 229 -15.69 -30.54 17.11
N PRO A 230 -16.40 -31.43 17.83
CA PRO A 230 -16.86 -31.14 19.20
C PRO A 230 -15.72 -30.82 20.19
N ALA A 231 -14.54 -31.45 20.05
CA ALA A 231 -13.40 -31.15 20.90
C ALA A 231 -12.88 -29.72 20.66
N LEU A 232 -12.96 -29.21 19.42
CA LEU A 232 -12.55 -27.84 19.10
C LEU A 232 -13.50 -26.79 19.70
N TYR A 233 -14.80 -27.08 19.77
CA TYR A 233 -15.80 -26.22 20.43
C TYR A 233 -15.57 -26.05 21.94
N THR A 234 -14.75 -26.91 22.58
CA THR A 234 -14.36 -26.70 23.98
C THR A 234 -13.30 -25.59 24.15
N HIS A 235 -12.57 -25.28 23.08
CA HIS A 235 -11.51 -24.27 23.09
C HIS A 235 -11.99 -22.92 22.54
N PHE A 236 -12.93 -22.93 21.58
CA PHE A 236 -13.44 -21.74 20.91
C PHE A 236 -14.97 -21.76 20.89
N SER A 237 -15.56 -20.63 21.25
CA SER A 237 -17.03 -20.49 21.30
C SER A 237 -17.70 -20.46 19.92
N GLY A 238 -16.91 -20.26 18.86
CA GLY A 238 -17.38 -20.27 17.48
C GLY A 238 -16.32 -19.72 16.51
N ARG A 239 -16.68 -19.62 15.22
CA ARG A 239 -15.77 -19.19 14.15
C ARG A 239 -15.24 -17.77 14.39
N THR A 240 -16.11 -16.86 14.82
CA THR A 240 -15.74 -15.47 15.13
C THR A 240 -14.70 -15.40 16.25
N ASP A 241 -14.88 -16.15 17.34
CA ASP A 241 -13.93 -16.17 18.46
C ASP A 241 -12.58 -16.80 18.07
N LEU A 242 -12.60 -17.86 17.27
CA LEU A 242 -11.37 -18.42 16.68
C LEU A 242 -10.65 -17.37 15.83
N LEU A 243 -11.38 -16.63 14.99
CA LEU A 243 -10.79 -15.62 14.12
C LEU A 243 -10.21 -14.45 14.91
N GLU A 244 -10.93 -13.95 15.90
CA GLU A 244 -10.44 -12.88 16.79
C GLU A 244 -9.14 -13.29 17.49
N GLN A 245 -9.04 -14.54 17.96
CA GLN A 245 -7.84 -15.05 18.62
C GLN A 245 -6.66 -15.25 17.66
N VAL A 246 -6.94 -15.73 16.44
CA VAL A 246 -5.94 -15.80 15.36
C VAL A 246 -5.40 -14.41 15.06
N LEU A 247 -6.27 -13.40 14.92
CA LEU A 247 -5.87 -12.02 14.63
C LEU A 247 -5.08 -11.38 15.75
N GLU A 248 -5.54 -11.49 16.99
CA GLU A 248 -4.84 -10.95 18.15
C GLU A 248 -3.45 -11.57 18.32
N THR A 249 -3.33 -12.87 18.06
CA THR A 249 -2.06 -13.58 18.14
C THR A 249 -1.13 -13.19 17.00
N THR A 250 -1.64 -13.15 15.78
CA THR A 250 -0.91 -12.67 14.60
C THR A 250 -0.37 -11.24 14.81
N ALA A 251 -1.20 -10.30 15.27
CA ALA A 251 -0.77 -8.92 15.53
C ALA A 251 0.29 -8.83 16.64
N ARG A 252 0.20 -9.67 17.67
CA ARG A 252 1.18 -9.75 18.76
C ARG A 252 2.52 -10.30 18.25
N GLU A 253 2.48 -11.41 17.51
CA GLU A 253 3.66 -12.02 16.91
C GLU A 253 4.34 -11.10 15.89
N TYR A 254 3.55 -10.32 15.14
CA TYR A 254 4.06 -9.32 14.21
C TYR A 254 4.82 -8.20 14.95
N ALA A 255 4.22 -7.62 15.99
CA ALA A 255 4.87 -6.60 16.80
C ALA A 255 6.15 -7.12 17.48
N GLU A 256 6.12 -8.36 17.97
CA GLU A 256 7.26 -8.99 18.63
C GLU A 256 8.39 -9.37 17.65
N ASP A 257 8.06 -9.89 16.45
CA ASP A 257 9.07 -10.13 15.40
C ASP A 257 9.78 -8.83 15.05
N MET A 258 9.01 -7.74 14.89
CA MET A 258 9.58 -6.43 14.60
C MET A 258 10.55 -5.95 15.68
N ARG A 259 10.20 -6.14 16.94
CA ARG A 259 11.06 -5.78 18.06
C ARG A 259 12.31 -6.66 18.19
N ILE A 260 12.21 -7.97 17.96
CA ILE A 260 13.32 -8.93 18.14
C ILE A 260 14.39 -8.78 17.05
N THR A 261 13.96 -8.44 15.85
CA THR A 261 14.77 -8.60 14.63
C THR A 261 15.35 -7.29 14.14
N ASP A 262 14.91 -6.19 14.76
CA ASP A 262 15.47 -4.88 14.55
C ASP A 262 16.81 -4.75 15.28
N ASP A 263 17.78 -4.15 14.60
CA ASP A 263 19.03 -3.68 15.18
C ASP A 263 18.94 -2.16 15.29
N PRO A 264 18.60 -1.58 16.46
CA PRO A 264 18.44 -0.14 16.62
C PRO A 264 19.75 0.64 16.41
N ASP A 265 20.89 -0.05 16.43
CA ASP A 265 22.20 0.52 16.16
C ASP A 265 22.63 0.42 14.69
N GLY A 266 21.90 -0.37 13.88
CA GLY A 266 22.09 -0.48 12.44
C GLY A 266 21.77 0.82 11.69
N SER A 267 22.28 0.93 10.46
CA SER A 267 21.98 2.06 9.56
C SER A 267 20.49 2.09 9.18
N VAL A 268 19.99 3.24 8.75
CA VAL A 268 18.62 3.39 8.24
C VAL A 268 18.37 2.40 7.10
N GLU A 269 19.34 2.26 6.19
CA GLU A 269 19.25 1.34 5.07
C GLU A 269 19.14 -0.12 5.52
N ASP A 270 20.04 -0.58 6.40
CA ASP A 270 20.07 -1.97 6.84
C ASP A 270 18.79 -2.35 7.59
N ARG A 271 18.29 -1.45 8.45
CA ARG A 271 17.04 -1.65 9.20
C ARG A 271 15.85 -1.77 8.25
N LEU A 272 15.74 -0.88 7.26
CA LEU A 272 14.66 -0.92 6.27
C LEU A 272 14.74 -2.15 5.36
N ARG A 273 15.92 -2.47 4.80
CA ARG A 273 16.10 -3.66 3.95
C ARG A 273 15.77 -4.94 4.71
N THR A 274 16.27 -5.08 5.94
CA THR A 274 15.96 -6.23 6.79
C THR A 274 14.45 -6.35 7.01
N ARG A 275 13.78 -5.23 7.31
CA ARG A 275 12.35 -5.22 7.57
C ARG A 275 11.53 -5.56 6.33
N LEU A 276 11.80 -4.94 5.18
CA LEU A 276 11.07 -5.16 3.93
C LEU A 276 11.34 -6.56 3.37
N SER A 277 12.57 -7.08 3.50
CA SER A 277 12.86 -8.48 3.14
C SER A 277 12.06 -9.46 3.99
N ARG A 278 11.96 -9.22 5.32
CA ARG A 278 11.11 -10.04 6.20
C ARG A 278 9.63 -9.90 5.88
N TRP A 279 9.16 -8.70 5.52
CA TRP A 279 7.80 -8.48 5.04
C TRP A 279 7.51 -9.36 3.82
N ALA A 280 8.41 -9.40 2.84
CA ALA A 280 8.25 -10.16 1.61
C ALA A 280 8.44 -11.68 1.76
N THR A 281 9.21 -12.13 2.74
CA THR A 281 9.61 -13.56 2.89
C THR A 281 8.94 -14.28 4.06
N MET A 282 8.34 -13.56 5.01
CA MET A 282 7.40 -14.19 5.93
C MET A 282 6.23 -14.72 5.09
N PRO A 283 5.72 -15.94 5.36
CA PRO A 283 4.56 -16.43 4.66
C PRO A 283 3.49 -15.34 4.74
N THR A 284 2.98 -14.95 3.57
CA THR A 284 1.97 -13.97 3.16
C THR A 284 0.65 -14.08 3.92
N ALA A 285 0.74 -14.37 5.21
CA ALA A 285 -0.31 -14.83 6.08
C ALA A 285 -0.60 -13.76 7.12
N ARG A 286 0.41 -13.14 7.74
CA ARG A 286 0.14 -12.30 8.92
C ARG A 286 -0.53 -10.96 8.57
N LEU A 287 -0.04 -10.26 7.56
CA LEU A 287 -0.62 -9.01 7.08
C LEU A 287 -1.85 -9.25 6.22
N ARG A 288 -1.86 -10.26 5.35
CA ARG A 288 -3.08 -10.76 4.69
C ARG A 288 -4.16 -11.11 5.70
N ILE A 289 -3.81 -11.76 6.82
CA ILE A 289 -4.73 -12.01 7.94
C ILE A 289 -5.28 -10.70 8.50
N ILE A 290 -4.43 -9.73 8.78
CA ILE A 290 -4.86 -8.46 9.36
C ILE A 290 -5.71 -7.64 8.38
N HIS A 291 -5.35 -7.62 7.08
CA HIS A 291 -6.02 -6.87 6.02
C HIS A 291 -7.37 -7.51 5.62
N ASP A 292 -7.41 -8.82 5.36
CA ASP A 292 -8.66 -9.54 5.08
C ASP A 292 -9.62 -9.47 6.26
N ALA A 293 -9.13 -9.45 7.50
CA ALA A 293 -10.01 -9.37 8.67
C ALA A 293 -10.83 -8.08 8.74
N VAL A 294 -10.28 -6.97 8.24
CA VAL A 294 -11.00 -5.69 8.13
C VAL A 294 -12.18 -5.85 7.17
N LEU A 295 -12.02 -6.62 6.09
CA LEU A 295 -13.08 -6.87 5.11
C LEU A 295 -14.16 -7.85 5.63
N HIS A 296 -13.80 -8.80 6.49
CA HIS A 296 -14.70 -9.89 6.90
C HIS A 296 -15.44 -9.63 8.23
N ILE A 297 -14.81 -8.98 9.22
CA ILE A 297 -15.46 -8.65 10.50
C ILE A 297 -15.11 -7.22 10.94
N PRO A 298 -15.45 -6.19 10.12
CA PRO A 298 -15.06 -4.81 10.38
C PRO A 298 -15.57 -4.27 11.71
N GLU A 299 -16.68 -4.83 12.25
CA GLU A 299 -17.30 -4.32 13.46
C GLU A 299 -16.73 -4.88 14.77
N SER A 300 -15.90 -5.92 14.75
CA SER A 300 -15.37 -6.49 15.99
C SER A 300 -14.38 -5.53 16.65
N PRO A 301 -14.61 -5.12 17.92
CA PRO A 301 -13.65 -4.29 18.65
C PRO A 301 -12.30 -4.99 18.88
N ARG A 302 -12.28 -6.33 18.94
CA ARG A 302 -11.04 -7.11 19.09
C ARG A 302 -10.21 -7.09 17.83
N VAL A 303 -10.86 -7.23 16.67
CA VAL A 303 -10.21 -7.09 15.35
C VAL A 303 -9.65 -5.69 15.18
N LYS A 304 -10.44 -4.64 15.45
CA LYS A 304 -9.98 -3.23 15.40
C LYS A 304 -8.72 -3.03 16.25
N ARG A 305 -8.70 -3.52 17.50
CA ARG A 305 -7.51 -3.42 18.37
C ARG A 305 -6.31 -4.21 17.86
N ALA A 306 -6.51 -5.37 17.25
CA ALA A 306 -5.42 -6.16 16.68
C ALA A 306 -4.79 -5.44 15.47
N VAL A 307 -5.61 -4.89 14.58
CA VAL A 307 -5.17 -4.07 13.43
C VAL A 307 -4.40 -2.84 13.91
N GLU A 308 -4.95 -2.07 14.86
CA GLU A 308 -4.28 -0.89 15.42
C GLU A 308 -2.95 -1.23 16.09
N ARG A 309 -2.85 -2.38 16.76
CA ARG A 309 -1.57 -2.83 17.35
C ARG A 309 -0.53 -3.09 16.28
N ALA A 310 -0.89 -3.81 15.22
CA ALA A 310 0.05 -4.13 14.14
C ALA A 310 0.48 -2.86 13.39
N ARG A 311 -0.49 -2.01 13.03
CA ARG A 311 -0.24 -0.70 12.41
C ARG A 311 0.65 0.18 13.29
N GLY A 312 0.33 0.28 14.58
CA GLY A 312 1.10 1.08 15.54
C GLY A 312 2.54 0.57 15.69
N ALA A 313 2.75 -0.75 15.69
CA ALA A 313 4.09 -1.31 15.71
C ALA A 313 4.90 -0.88 14.47
N TRP A 314 4.28 -0.94 13.28
CA TRP A 314 4.94 -0.55 12.02
C TRP A 314 5.28 0.94 12.01
N VAL A 315 4.31 1.80 12.33
CA VAL A 315 4.50 3.24 12.39
C VAL A 315 5.61 3.61 13.38
N ASN A 316 5.58 3.04 14.59
CA ASN A 316 6.60 3.32 15.60
C ASN A 316 8.01 2.88 15.15
N PHE A 317 8.11 1.75 14.44
CA PHE A 317 9.38 1.30 13.88
C PHE A 317 9.93 2.30 12.84
N VAL A 318 9.11 2.73 11.87
CA VAL A 318 9.55 3.67 10.83
C VAL A 318 9.91 5.02 11.42
N VAL A 319 9.11 5.54 12.37
CA VAL A 319 9.40 6.78 13.09
C VAL A 319 10.75 6.69 13.82
N ASP A 320 11.00 5.61 14.59
CA ASP A 320 12.28 5.43 15.28
C ASP A 320 13.47 5.32 14.31
N VAL A 321 13.30 4.63 13.17
CA VAL A 321 14.31 4.57 12.10
C VAL A 321 14.64 5.98 11.60
N LEU A 322 13.63 6.79 11.28
CA LEU A 322 13.82 8.13 10.75
C LEU A 322 14.42 9.09 11.78
N GLU A 323 13.92 9.10 13.02
CA GLU A 323 14.41 9.98 14.09
C GLU A 323 15.87 9.68 14.47
N ARG A 324 16.25 8.40 14.55
CA ARG A 324 17.66 8.01 14.75
C ARG A 324 18.51 8.36 13.54
N GLY A 325 17.99 8.14 12.34
CA GLY A 325 18.64 8.55 11.10
C GLY A 325 18.94 10.05 11.06
N ILE A 326 18.00 10.88 11.52
CA ILE A 326 18.18 12.33 11.64
C ILE A 326 19.29 12.65 12.66
N THR A 327 19.24 12.00 13.82
CA THR A 327 20.24 12.19 14.89
C THR A 327 21.65 11.79 14.43
N ARG A 328 21.77 10.77 13.59
CA ARG A 328 23.05 10.28 13.02
C ARG A 328 23.48 11.00 11.74
N GLY A 329 22.63 11.86 11.18
CA GLY A 329 22.88 12.56 9.91
C GLY A 329 22.71 11.68 8.66
N GLU A 330 22.13 10.49 8.79
CA GLU A 330 21.77 9.60 7.67
C GLU A 330 20.49 10.07 6.95
N VAL A 331 19.63 10.81 7.64
CA VAL A 331 18.39 11.41 7.15
C VAL A 331 18.46 12.92 7.33
N ARG A 332 17.95 13.69 6.36
CA ARG A 332 17.96 15.16 6.48
C ARG A 332 17.05 15.64 7.62
N ALA A 333 17.47 16.70 8.30
CA ALA A 333 16.81 17.18 9.53
C ALA A 333 15.43 17.84 9.31
N ASP A 334 15.09 18.19 8.07
CA ASP A 334 13.85 18.85 7.67
C ASP A 334 12.81 17.88 7.08
N VAL A 335 13.04 16.55 7.14
CA VAL A 335 12.02 15.55 6.79
C VAL A 335 10.81 15.68 7.70
N ASP A 336 9.63 15.75 7.09
CA ASP A 336 8.35 15.48 7.77
C ASP A 336 8.24 13.97 8.01
N VAL A 337 8.56 13.54 9.23
CA VAL A 337 8.63 12.12 9.63
C VAL A 337 7.29 11.42 9.48
N ASP A 338 6.19 12.10 9.81
CA ASP A 338 4.84 11.53 9.70
C ASP A 338 4.48 11.32 8.21
N ALA A 339 4.75 12.33 7.36
CA ALA A 339 4.50 12.21 5.93
C ALA A 339 5.38 11.15 5.26
N ALA A 340 6.67 11.09 5.61
CA ALA A 340 7.57 10.06 5.09
C ALA A 340 7.12 8.65 5.52
N THR A 341 6.65 8.50 6.76
CA THR A 341 6.10 7.24 7.26
C THR A 341 4.84 6.84 6.47
N ASP A 342 3.93 7.77 6.21
CA ASP A 342 2.71 7.51 5.43
C ASP A 342 3.02 7.13 3.98
N LEU A 343 3.99 7.79 3.35
CA LEU A 343 4.46 7.47 1.99
C LEU A 343 5.05 6.07 1.91
N LEU A 344 5.95 5.71 2.83
CA LEU A 344 6.55 4.37 2.86
C LEU A 344 5.47 3.31 3.08
N THR A 345 4.57 3.54 4.03
CA THR A 345 3.48 2.61 4.38
C THR A 345 2.53 2.41 3.20
N SER A 346 2.10 3.51 2.57
CA SER A 346 1.16 3.47 1.44
C SER A 346 1.78 2.76 0.24
N SER A 347 3.04 3.07 -0.08
CA SER A 347 3.77 2.45 -1.21
C SER A 347 3.97 0.96 -0.98
N LEU A 348 4.37 0.57 0.22
CA LEU A 348 4.57 -0.83 0.61
C LEU A 348 3.29 -1.66 0.43
N LEU A 349 2.20 -1.22 1.06
CA LEU A 349 0.89 -1.88 0.97
C LEU A 349 0.32 -1.83 -0.46
N GLY A 350 0.60 -0.75 -1.17
CA GLY A 350 0.19 -0.56 -2.55
C GLY A 350 0.77 -1.61 -3.50
N VAL A 351 2.08 -1.80 -3.45
CA VAL A 351 2.77 -2.83 -4.23
C VAL A 351 2.30 -4.22 -3.81
N GLU A 352 2.15 -4.49 -2.50
CA GLU A 352 1.63 -5.76 -2.01
C GLU A 352 0.25 -6.09 -2.62
N VAL A 353 -0.73 -5.20 -2.48
CA VAL A 353 -2.08 -5.36 -3.06
C VAL A 353 -2.03 -5.54 -4.58
N ALA A 354 -1.18 -4.77 -5.27
CA ALA A 354 -1.07 -4.86 -6.72
C ALA A 354 -0.47 -6.20 -7.19
N THR A 355 0.52 -6.74 -6.47
CA THR A 355 1.06 -8.09 -6.74
C THR A 355 0.06 -9.20 -6.42
N GLU A 356 -0.70 -9.09 -5.34
CA GLU A 356 -1.70 -10.10 -4.95
C GLU A 356 -2.90 -10.15 -5.89
N THR A 357 -3.33 -9.00 -6.42
CA THR A 357 -4.44 -8.91 -7.37
C THR A 357 -4.04 -9.21 -8.82
N GLY A 358 -2.75 -9.53 -9.06
CA GLY A 358 -2.20 -9.78 -10.39
C GLY A 358 -2.17 -8.52 -11.28
N LEU A 359 -2.22 -7.33 -10.68
CA LEU A 359 -2.01 -6.06 -11.38
C LEU A 359 -0.54 -5.87 -11.76
N LEU A 360 0.38 -6.42 -10.96
CA LEU A 360 1.80 -6.47 -11.26
C LEU A 360 2.21 -7.89 -11.65
N ALA A 361 3.19 -8.01 -12.55
CA ALA A 361 3.67 -9.29 -13.06
C ALA A 361 4.64 -10.00 -12.09
N GLU A 362 5.39 -9.23 -11.30
CA GLU A 362 6.39 -9.77 -10.39
C GLU A 362 5.87 -9.95 -8.95
N THR A 363 6.59 -10.74 -8.16
CA THR A 363 6.27 -10.90 -6.73
C THR A 363 6.67 -9.66 -5.94
N PHE A 364 5.99 -9.38 -4.83
CA PHE A 364 6.34 -8.28 -3.92
C PHE A 364 7.83 -8.21 -3.54
N LEU A 365 8.50 -9.37 -3.39
CA LEU A 365 9.93 -9.47 -3.10
C LEU A 365 10.82 -8.78 -4.14
N ALA A 366 10.43 -8.75 -5.41
CA ALA A 366 11.23 -8.13 -6.46
C ALA A 366 11.32 -6.60 -6.31
N TYR A 367 10.35 -6.00 -5.62
CA TYR A 367 10.24 -4.56 -5.42
C TYR A 367 10.86 -4.07 -4.11
N THR A 368 11.23 -4.96 -3.18
CA THR A 368 11.67 -4.52 -1.84
C THR A 368 12.90 -3.65 -1.88
N ASP A 369 13.89 -3.98 -2.69
CA ASP A 369 15.13 -3.20 -2.78
C ASP A 369 14.87 -1.84 -3.45
N GLN A 370 14.07 -1.80 -4.50
CA GLN A 370 13.71 -0.56 -5.20
C GLN A 370 12.90 0.38 -4.30
N LEU A 371 11.96 -0.15 -3.51
CA LEU A 371 11.20 0.63 -2.53
C LEU A 371 12.12 1.26 -1.48
N VAL A 372 13.11 0.51 -0.98
CA VAL A 372 14.10 1.04 -0.03
C VAL A 372 14.97 2.10 -0.71
N ASP A 373 15.49 1.85 -1.91
CA ASP A 373 16.34 2.79 -2.64
C ASP A 373 15.64 4.12 -2.91
N MET A 374 14.40 4.05 -3.38
CA MET A 374 13.56 5.21 -3.64
C MET A 374 13.27 5.98 -2.35
N PHE A 375 12.94 5.28 -1.27
CA PHE A 375 12.71 5.92 0.03
C PHE A 375 13.98 6.57 0.57
N LEU A 376 15.14 5.91 0.47
CA LEU A 376 16.43 6.45 0.87
C LEU A 376 16.80 7.68 0.04
N ALA A 377 16.63 7.66 -1.28
CA ALA A 377 16.82 8.83 -2.13
C ALA A 377 15.89 9.98 -1.68
N TYR A 378 14.67 9.65 -1.29
CA TYR A 378 13.70 10.62 -0.79
C TYR A 378 14.01 11.17 0.59
N VAL A 379 14.73 10.49 1.50
CA VAL A 379 14.98 10.94 2.90
C VAL A 379 16.43 11.36 3.19
N ARG A 380 17.40 10.91 2.39
CA ARG A 380 18.82 11.23 2.60
C ARG A 380 19.10 12.73 2.41
N PRO A 381 20.14 13.26 3.07
CA PRO A 381 20.69 14.58 2.74
C PRO A 381 21.09 14.62 1.26
N ALA A 382 20.81 15.73 0.58
CA ALA A 382 21.34 15.94 -0.76
C ALA A 382 22.88 15.80 -0.70
N SER A 383 23.45 14.93 -1.53
CA SER A 383 24.91 14.87 -1.65
C SER A 383 25.40 16.29 -1.97
N PRO A 384 26.42 16.82 -1.26
CA PRO A 384 27.02 18.07 -1.66
C PRO A 384 27.44 17.90 -3.12
N SER A 385 26.83 18.67 -4.03
CA SER A 385 27.16 18.57 -5.44
C SER A 385 28.68 18.65 -5.58
N SER A 386 29.26 17.84 -6.44
CA SER A 386 30.69 17.88 -6.79
C SER A 386 31.14 19.20 -7.44
N ALA A 387 30.36 20.28 -7.34
CA ALA A 387 30.65 21.62 -7.87
C ALA A 387 31.48 22.52 -6.94
N SER A 388 32.20 21.97 -5.96
CA SER A 388 33.22 22.75 -5.23
C SER A 388 34.41 21.90 -4.81
N VAL A 389 35.01 21.18 -5.77
CA VAL A 389 36.42 20.79 -5.67
C VAL A 389 37.14 21.47 -6.82
N ASP A 390 37.30 22.78 -6.69
CA ASP A 390 38.46 23.53 -7.18
C ASP A 390 38.38 24.90 -6.50
N GLY A 391 38.98 24.97 -5.31
CA GLY A 391 39.14 26.21 -4.56
C GLY A 391 40.13 27.12 -5.27
N TRP A 392 39.69 27.80 -6.33
CA TRP A 392 40.41 28.93 -6.93
C TRP A 392 39.48 30.14 -6.96
N ALA A 393 39.80 31.14 -6.15
CA ALA A 393 39.14 32.44 -6.22
C ALA A 393 39.46 33.08 -7.58
N ALA A 394 38.44 33.61 -8.26
CA ALA A 394 38.55 34.30 -9.55
C ALA A 394 39.36 35.63 -9.49
N SER A 395 40.15 35.86 -8.45
CA SER A 395 41.01 37.02 -8.25
C SER A 395 42.51 36.75 -8.50
N GLU A 396 42.91 35.53 -8.87
CA GLU A 396 44.32 35.16 -9.05
C GLU A 396 44.67 34.61 -10.44
N ILE A 397 44.17 35.23 -11.51
CA ILE A 397 44.70 34.99 -12.86
C ILE A 397 45.71 36.11 -13.20
N PRO A 398 47.02 35.83 -13.31
CA PRO A 398 47.98 36.81 -13.82
C PRO A 398 47.76 36.96 -15.33
N SER A 399 47.50 38.19 -15.77
CA SER A 399 47.48 38.55 -17.19
C SER A 399 48.86 38.32 -17.82
N SER A 400 48.96 37.37 -18.75
CA SER A 400 50.06 37.23 -19.71
C SER A 400 49.50 37.16 -21.11
#